data_AF-A0A2E0A4H3-F1
#
_entry.id   AF-A0A2E0A4H3-F1
#
_cell.length_a   1.000
_cell.length_b   1.000
_cell.length_c   1.000
_cell.angle_alpha   90.00
_cell.angle_beta   90.00
_cell.angle_gamma   90.00
#
_symmetry.space_group_name_H-M   'P 1'
#
loop_
_entity.id
_entity.type
_entity.pdbx_description
1 polymer ?
#
loop_
_entity_poly.entity_id
_entity_poly.type
_entity_poly.pdbx_seq_one_letter_code
_entity_poly.pdbx_strand_id
1 'polypeptide(L)'
;MTGGSDEQRSKNQNWFRLILRSQRKGRTSLPFFLGLTPTDFYWMAVGRRYRIHDELLQGIKSKDTQPVEDTRQQLLDMREDEWVEIRDLLVSHRAGLDNSEITMAGIVAAACLGGSHLWRDLGMPDRASLKDLLAGNFPSLVTLNDRDMKWKKFFYKQLCELGGGYVCRAPSCDVCSAYSDCFGPED
;
A
#
# COMPACT_ATOMS: atom_id res chain seq x y z
N MET A 1 1.35 -27.89 6.36
CA MET A 1 0.62 -26.67 5.91
C MET A 1 1.57 -25.54 5.49
N THR A 2 2.81 -25.83 5.07
CA THR A 2 3.86 -24.83 4.80
C THR A 2 3.79 -24.22 3.39
N GLY A 3 3.12 -24.87 2.43
CA GLY A 3 3.10 -24.42 1.03
C GLY A 3 2.44 -23.06 0.80
N GLY A 4 1.37 -22.73 1.54
CA GLY A 4 0.64 -21.47 1.36
C GLY A 4 1.41 -20.23 1.83
N SER A 5 2.17 -20.35 2.93
CA SER A 5 3.00 -19.26 3.47
C SER A 5 4.17 -18.93 2.55
N ASP A 6 4.86 -19.95 2.02
CA ASP A 6 5.96 -19.76 1.09
C ASP A 6 5.50 -19.16 -0.25
N GLU A 7 4.34 -19.59 -0.76
CA GLU A 7 3.75 -19.04 -1.97
C GLU A 7 3.34 -17.58 -1.79
N GLN A 8 2.63 -17.26 -0.69
CA GLN A 8 2.22 -15.89 -0.39
C GLN A 8 3.42 -14.96 -0.26
N ARG A 9 4.45 -15.39 0.48
CA ARG A 9 5.70 -14.66 0.61
C ARG A 9 6.35 -14.39 -0.73
N SER A 10 6.37 -15.38 -1.63
CA SER A 10 6.93 -15.23 -2.98
C SER A 10 6.16 -14.17 -3.80
N LYS A 11 4.82 -14.20 -3.77
CA LYS A 11 3.96 -13.18 -4.42
C LYS A 11 4.25 -11.78 -3.87
N ASN A 12 4.27 -11.63 -2.54
CA ASN A 12 4.55 -10.36 -1.87
C ASN A 12 5.94 -9.82 -2.17
N GLN A 13 6.96 -10.68 -2.27
CA GLN A 13 8.28 -10.24 -2.72
C GLN A 13 8.28 -9.73 -4.16
N ASN A 14 7.47 -10.30 -5.06
CA ASN A 14 7.39 -9.82 -6.44
C ASN A 14 6.74 -8.44 -6.53
N TRP A 15 5.62 -8.22 -5.82
CA TRP A 15 5.01 -6.89 -5.74
C TRP A 15 5.93 -5.88 -5.06
N PHE A 16 6.59 -6.25 -3.96
CA PHE A 16 7.57 -5.41 -3.29
C PHE A 16 8.70 -4.96 -4.24
N ARG A 17 9.26 -5.89 -5.04
CA ARG A 17 10.30 -5.56 -6.04
C ARG A 17 9.79 -4.61 -7.11
N LEU A 18 8.57 -4.80 -7.59
CA LEU A 18 7.95 -3.91 -8.56
C LEU A 18 7.81 -2.50 -8.00
N ILE A 19 7.23 -2.37 -6.80
CA ILE A 19 7.02 -1.10 -6.11
C ILE A 19 8.36 -0.41 -5.84
N LEU A 20 9.34 -1.14 -5.30
CA LEU A 20 10.68 -0.63 -5.04
C LEU A 20 11.34 -0.11 -6.32
N ARG A 21 11.28 -0.87 -7.42
CA ARG A 21 11.84 -0.44 -8.72
C ARG A 21 11.16 0.82 -9.24
N SER A 22 9.85 0.95 -9.07
CA SER A 22 9.11 2.16 -9.45
C SER A 22 9.49 3.35 -8.56
N GLN A 23 9.66 3.13 -7.26
CA GLN A 23 10.08 4.16 -6.31
C GLN A 23 11.47 4.70 -6.65
N ARG A 24 12.43 3.80 -6.94
CA ARG A 24 13.79 4.19 -7.35
C ARG A 24 13.83 4.97 -8.67
N LYS A 25 12.76 4.90 -9.48
CA LYS A 25 12.57 5.69 -10.70
C LYS A 25 11.76 6.98 -10.48
N GLY A 26 11.38 7.29 -9.24
CA GLY A 26 10.57 8.46 -8.91
C GLY A 26 9.10 8.36 -9.34
N ARG A 27 8.58 7.14 -9.59
CA ARG A 27 7.23 6.91 -10.11
C ARG A 27 6.20 6.55 -9.05
N THR A 28 6.46 6.90 -7.79
CA THR A 28 5.61 6.61 -6.64
C THR A 28 5.50 7.85 -5.75
N SER A 29 4.47 7.88 -4.89
CA SER A 29 4.40 8.82 -3.77
C SER A 29 5.11 8.32 -2.52
N LEU A 30 5.62 7.08 -2.54
CA LEU A 30 6.20 6.39 -1.39
C LEU A 30 7.57 6.94 -0.94
N PRO A 31 7.83 7.01 0.39
CA PRO A 31 9.15 7.29 0.95
C PRO A 31 10.22 6.30 0.51
N PHE A 32 11.48 6.60 0.83
CA PHE A 32 12.63 5.78 0.47
C PHE A 32 12.53 4.32 0.94
N PHE A 33 12.00 4.11 2.15
CA PHE A 33 11.71 2.78 2.72
C PHE A 33 10.26 2.31 2.49
N LEU A 34 9.54 2.92 1.55
CA LEU A 34 8.18 2.55 1.17
C LEU A 34 7.14 2.69 2.29
N GLY A 35 7.39 3.55 3.28
CA GLY A 35 6.55 3.68 4.48
C GLY A 35 6.74 2.56 5.49
N LEU A 36 7.86 1.85 5.42
CA LEU A 36 8.24 0.80 6.37
C LEU A 36 9.34 1.26 7.31
N THR A 37 9.44 0.60 8.46
CA THR A 37 10.66 0.65 9.26
C THR A 37 11.83 0.06 8.46
N PRO A 38 13.08 0.48 8.72
CA PRO A 38 14.24 -0.14 8.09
C PRO A 38 14.27 -1.66 8.28
N THR A 39 13.92 -2.14 9.47
CA THR A 39 13.87 -3.57 9.79
C THR A 39 12.90 -4.33 8.88
N ASP A 40 11.66 -3.85 8.76
CA ASP A 40 10.64 -4.50 7.91
C ASP A 40 11.00 -4.42 6.43
N PHE A 41 11.59 -3.29 6.01
CA PHE A 41 12.09 -3.12 4.66
C PHE A 41 13.16 -4.16 4.33
N TYR A 42 14.18 -4.34 5.19
CA TYR A 42 15.23 -5.33 4.97
C TYR A 42 14.70 -6.76 5.07
N TRP A 43 13.76 -7.02 5.98
CA TRP A 43 13.14 -8.34 6.08
C TRP A 43 12.46 -8.73 4.76
N MET A 44 11.74 -7.81 4.11
CA MET A 44 11.20 -8.01 2.77
C MET A 44 12.28 -8.10 1.68
N ALA A 45 13.34 -7.31 1.79
CA ALA A 45 14.40 -7.18 0.81
C ALA A 45 15.48 -8.29 0.86
N VAL A 46 15.54 -9.15 1.89
CA VAL A 46 16.67 -10.09 2.10
C VAL A 46 16.26 -11.58 2.14
N GLY A 47 14.98 -11.94 2.01
CA GLY A 47 14.53 -13.34 2.09
C GLY A 47 15.16 -14.31 1.06
N ARG A 48 15.93 -15.32 1.55
CA ARG A 48 16.57 -16.56 0.99
C ARG A 48 16.91 -16.73 -0.51
N ARG A 49 16.38 -15.94 -1.44
CA ARG A 49 16.67 -15.92 -2.88
C ARG A 49 16.98 -14.52 -3.42
N TYR A 50 17.35 -13.56 -2.57
CA TYR A 50 17.97 -12.32 -3.04
C TYR A 50 19.42 -12.54 -3.49
N ARG A 51 19.58 -13.31 -4.58
CA ARG A 51 20.68 -13.09 -5.53
C ARG A 51 20.19 -12.10 -6.58
N ILE A 52 19.72 -10.92 -6.19
CA ILE A 52 19.34 -9.87 -7.16
C ILE A 52 19.89 -8.53 -6.69
N HIS A 53 20.96 -8.14 -7.40
CA HIS A 53 21.48 -6.82 -7.72
C HIS A 53 21.49 -5.74 -6.64
N ASP A 54 22.73 -5.46 -6.21
CA ASP A 54 23.17 -4.31 -5.43
C ASP A 54 22.54 -2.99 -5.92
N GLU A 55 22.17 -2.85 -7.19
CA GLU A 55 21.64 -1.63 -7.82
C GLU A 55 20.33 -1.09 -7.22
N LEU A 56 19.37 -1.93 -6.81
CA LEU A 56 18.12 -1.43 -6.19
C LEU A 56 18.33 -0.99 -4.73
N LEU A 57 19.41 -1.48 -4.12
CA LEU A 57 19.84 -1.16 -2.76
C LEU A 57 21.02 -0.15 -2.76
N GLN A 58 21.55 0.24 -3.93
CA GLN A 58 22.58 1.27 -4.07
C GLN A 58 21.98 2.59 -3.57
N GLY A 59 22.64 3.21 -2.59
CA GLY A 59 22.13 4.36 -1.82
C GLY A 59 21.78 4.03 -0.37
N ILE A 60 21.65 2.74 0.00
CA ILE A 60 21.37 2.31 1.37
C ILE A 60 22.66 2.13 2.21
N LYS A 61 23.81 1.87 1.55
CA LYS A 61 25.10 1.54 2.20
C LYS A 61 25.84 2.73 2.81
N SER A 62 25.50 3.96 2.45
CA SER A 62 26.14 5.15 3.00
C SER A 62 25.37 5.64 4.22
N LYS A 63 25.95 5.45 5.43
CA LYS A 63 25.52 6.15 6.66
C LYS A 63 25.46 7.67 6.48
N ASP A 64 26.14 8.21 5.46
CA ASP A 64 26.25 9.64 5.12
C ASP A 64 25.25 10.14 4.06
N THR A 65 24.34 9.30 3.57
CA THR A 65 23.19 9.74 2.76
C THR A 65 21.91 9.19 3.36
N GLN A 66 21.51 9.71 4.52
CA GLN A 66 20.07 9.99 4.63
C GLN A 66 19.73 10.84 3.40
N PRO A 67 18.70 10.51 2.61
CA PRO A 67 18.22 11.42 1.58
C PRO A 67 18.08 12.77 2.27
N VAL A 68 18.79 13.78 1.75
CA VAL A 68 18.69 15.16 2.21
C VAL A 68 17.21 15.51 2.15
N GLU A 69 16.54 15.42 3.30
CA GLU A 69 15.09 15.52 3.52
C GLU A 69 14.23 14.75 2.51
N ASP A 70 13.92 13.47 2.82
CA ASP A 70 12.85 12.76 2.12
C ASP A 70 11.49 13.40 2.47
N THR A 71 11.06 14.35 1.65
CA THR A 71 9.77 15.06 1.80
C THR A 71 8.57 14.12 1.84
N ARG A 72 8.67 12.93 1.22
CA ARG A 72 7.61 11.92 1.29
C ARG A 72 7.55 11.28 2.68
N GLN A 73 8.71 11.08 3.32
CA GLN A 73 8.76 10.61 4.71
C GLN A 73 8.18 11.67 5.65
N GLN A 74 8.54 12.94 5.48
CA GLN A 74 7.98 14.04 6.28
C GLN A 74 6.45 14.10 6.17
N LEU A 75 5.90 13.94 4.97
CA LEU A 75 4.44 13.89 4.76
C LEU A 75 3.78 12.70 5.47
N LEU A 76 4.45 11.54 5.51
CA LEU A 76 3.98 10.37 6.26
C LEU A 76 4.01 10.66 7.76
N ASP A 77 5.11 11.19 8.28
CA ASP A 77 5.27 11.51 9.70
C ASP A 77 4.20 12.52 10.17
N MET A 78 3.86 13.51 9.34
CA MET A 78 2.79 14.48 9.64
C MET A 78 1.38 13.87 9.64
N ARG A 79 1.19 12.70 9.02
CA ARG A 79 -0.10 12.01 8.85
C ARG A 79 -0.02 10.58 9.39
N GLU A 80 0.80 10.37 10.43
CA GLU A 80 1.05 9.04 10.99
C GLU A 80 -0.25 8.39 11.49
N ASP A 81 -1.12 9.15 12.16
CA ASP A 81 -2.41 8.63 12.65
C ASP A 81 -3.26 8.03 11.51
N GLU A 82 -3.36 8.75 10.39
CA GLU A 82 -4.10 8.29 9.20
C GLU A 82 -3.42 7.06 8.56
N TRP A 83 -2.10 7.02 8.54
CA TRP A 83 -1.36 5.83 8.10
C TRP A 83 -1.65 4.63 8.99
N VAL A 84 -1.64 4.80 10.32
CA VAL A 84 -1.93 3.74 11.30
C VAL A 84 -3.35 3.22 11.11
N GLU A 85 -4.34 4.09 11.00
CA GLU A 85 -5.75 3.71 10.80
C GLU A 85 -5.94 2.87 9.52
N ILE A 86 -5.37 3.30 8.39
CA ILE A 86 -5.47 2.56 7.12
C ILE A 86 -4.69 1.24 7.22
N ARG A 87 -3.51 1.24 7.83
CA ARG A 87 -2.71 0.03 8.02
C ARG A 87 -3.47 -1.00 8.86
N ASP A 88 -4.09 -0.58 9.94
CA ASP A 88 -4.81 -1.47 10.85
C ASP A 88 -6.09 -2.01 10.24
N LEU A 89 -6.81 -1.19 9.45
CA LEU A 89 -7.88 -1.67 8.58
C LEU A 89 -7.35 -2.78 7.65
N LEU A 90 -6.27 -2.56 6.91
CA LEU A 90 -5.71 -3.58 6.01
C LEU A 90 -5.29 -4.85 6.75
N VAL A 91 -4.59 -4.71 7.89
CA VAL A 91 -4.12 -5.85 8.70
C VAL A 91 -5.28 -6.69 9.25
N SER A 92 -6.37 -6.06 9.69
CA SER A 92 -7.56 -6.78 10.18
C SER A 92 -8.27 -7.59 9.10
N HIS A 93 -8.04 -7.28 7.83
CA HIS A 93 -8.63 -7.92 6.67
C HIS A 93 -7.68 -8.83 5.88
N ARG A 94 -6.49 -9.11 6.44
CA ARG A 94 -5.44 -9.89 5.78
C ARG A 94 -5.84 -11.34 5.47
N ALA A 95 -5.22 -11.94 4.46
CA ALA A 95 -5.49 -13.32 4.05
C ALA A 95 -5.07 -14.36 5.11
N GLY A 96 -4.12 -14.03 6.00
CA GLY A 96 -3.70 -14.91 7.07
C GLY A 96 -2.69 -15.99 6.65
N LEU A 97 -2.06 -15.84 5.48
CA LEU A 97 -1.16 -16.83 4.89
C LEU A 97 0.30 -16.59 5.28
N ASP A 98 0.73 -15.33 5.39
CA ASP A 98 2.11 -14.99 5.76
C ASP A 98 2.25 -13.60 6.40
N ASN A 99 3.25 -13.42 7.28
CA ASN A 99 3.52 -12.12 7.91
C ASN A 99 3.88 -11.01 6.92
N SER A 100 4.27 -11.34 5.69
CA SER A 100 4.52 -10.33 4.64
C SER A 100 3.29 -9.51 4.28
N GLU A 101 2.08 -10.01 4.56
CA GLU A 101 0.83 -9.24 4.44
C GLU A 101 0.83 -7.99 5.31
N ILE A 102 1.41 -8.06 6.51
CA ILE A 102 1.51 -6.93 7.45
C ILE A 102 2.44 -5.86 6.86
N THR A 103 3.57 -6.28 6.29
CA THR A 103 4.49 -5.36 5.62
C THR A 103 3.85 -4.75 4.36
N MET A 104 3.11 -5.55 3.58
CA MET A 104 2.36 -5.03 2.44
C MET A 104 1.28 -4.02 2.86
N ALA A 105 0.63 -4.21 4.01
CA ALA A 105 -0.35 -3.27 4.55
C ALA A 105 0.28 -1.90 4.83
N GLY A 106 1.49 -1.87 5.43
CA GLY A 106 2.23 -0.62 5.67
C GLY A 106 2.54 0.15 4.37
N ILE A 107 2.95 -0.57 3.32
CA ILE A 107 3.24 0.04 2.00
C ILE A 107 1.97 0.60 1.36
N VAL A 108 0.87 -0.17 1.37
CA VAL A 108 -0.40 0.27 0.78
C VAL A 108 -0.98 1.46 1.54
N ALA A 109 -0.92 1.45 2.87
CA ALA A 109 -1.31 2.59 3.70
C ALA A 109 -0.50 3.85 3.39
N ALA A 110 0.83 3.73 3.25
CA ALA A 110 1.69 4.86 2.90
C ALA A 110 1.36 5.43 1.51
N ALA A 111 1.06 4.58 0.52
CA ALA A 111 0.64 5.03 -0.80
C ALA A 111 -0.74 5.72 -0.79
N CYS A 112 -1.63 5.39 0.16
CA CYS A 112 -2.91 6.06 0.31
C CYS A 112 -2.76 7.56 0.59
N LEU A 113 -1.70 7.97 1.28
CA LEU A 113 -1.40 9.37 1.58
C LEU A 113 -1.01 10.20 0.34
N GLY A 114 -0.68 9.55 -0.78
CA GLY A 114 -0.39 10.22 -2.05
C GLY A 114 -1.61 10.94 -2.65
N GLY A 115 -1.36 11.85 -3.58
CA GLY A 115 -2.40 12.66 -4.21
C GLY A 115 -3.09 12.02 -5.44
N SER A 116 -2.60 10.86 -5.90
CA SER A 116 -3.10 10.22 -7.12
C SER A 116 -3.97 9.00 -6.81
N HIS A 117 -4.35 8.26 -7.87
CA HIS A 117 -4.91 6.92 -7.74
C HIS A 117 -3.91 5.97 -7.06
N LEU A 118 -4.42 5.05 -6.24
CA LEU A 118 -3.57 4.18 -5.41
C LEU A 118 -2.56 3.36 -6.23
N TRP A 119 -2.97 2.87 -7.40
CA TRP A 119 -2.08 2.10 -8.27
C TRP A 119 -0.91 2.95 -8.79
N ARG A 120 -1.13 4.23 -9.11
CA ARG A 120 -0.07 5.18 -9.50
C ARG A 120 0.84 5.52 -8.34
N ASP A 121 0.27 5.75 -7.16
CA ASP A 121 1.04 6.07 -5.97
C ASP A 121 1.94 4.91 -5.51
N LEU A 122 1.52 3.67 -5.77
CA LEU A 122 2.34 2.46 -5.63
C LEU A 122 3.32 2.23 -6.79
N GLY A 123 3.17 2.94 -7.91
CA GLY A 123 3.97 2.78 -9.12
C GLY A 123 3.67 1.46 -9.87
N MET A 124 2.45 0.97 -9.75
CA MET A 124 1.92 -0.16 -10.51
C MET A 124 1.57 0.27 -11.94
N PRO A 125 1.50 -0.67 -12.90
CA PRO A 125 1.19 -0.32 -14.29
C PRO A 125 -0.29 0.06 -14.49
N ASP A 126 -1.20 -0.56 -13.73
CA ASP A 126 -2.64 -0.40 -13.89
C ASP A 126 -3.42 -0.74 -12.61
N ARG A 127 -4.73 -0.44 -12.63
CA ARG A 127 -5.68 -0.78 -11.56
C ARG A 127 -5.86 -2.29 -11.38
N ALA A 128 -5.68 -3.10 -12.43
CA ALA A 128 -5.81 -4.56 -12.35
C ALA A 128 -4.71 -5.17 -11.49
N SER A 129 -3.46 -4.72 -11.66
CA SER A 129 -2.30 -5.12 -10.86
C SER A 129 -2.48 -4.79 -9.38
N LEU A 130 -3.10 -3.64 -9.09
CA LEU A 130 -3.50 -3.29 -7.72
C LEU A 130 -4.55 -4.24 -7.18
N LYS A 131 -5.60 -4.53 -7.97
CA LYS A 131 -6.65 -5.48 -7.56
C LYS A 131 -6.08 -6.86 -7.25
N ASP A 132 -5.13 -7.35 -8.04
CA ASP A 132 -4.45 -8.63 -7.79
C ASP A 132 -3.66 -8.62 -6.48
N LEU A 133 -2.93 -7.53 -6.21
CA LEU A 133 -2.22 -7.36 -4.94
C LEU A 133 -3.17 -7.38 -3.75
N LEU A 134 -4.27 -6.64 -3.85
CA LEU A 134 -5.29 -6.56 -2.79
C LEU A 134 -6.02 -7.90 -2.63
N ALA A 135 -6.32 -8.61 -3.71
CA ALA A 135 -6.96 -9.93 -3.64
C ALA A 135 -6.05 -10.96 -2.97
N GLY A 136 -4.74 -10.88 -3.22
CA GLY A 136 -3.76 -11.76 -2.59
C GLY A 136 -3.50 -11.45 -1.11
N ASN A 137 -3.59 -10.18 -0.70
CA ASN A 137 -3.22 -9.77 0.68
C ASN A 137 -4.43 -9.50 1.58
N PHE A 138 -5.52 -8.93 1.04
CA PHE A 138 -6.68 -8.43 1.77
C PHE A 138 -8.00 -8.87 1.09
N PRO A 139 -8.23 -10.18 0.88
CA PRO A 139 -9.30 -10.68 0.03
C PRO A 139 -10.70 -10.25 0.50
N SER A 140 -10.91 -10.12 1.80
CA SER A 140 -12.19 -9.69 2.36
C SER A 140 -12.55 -8.25 1.96
N LEU A 141 -11.57 -7.33 1.90
CA LEU A 141 -11.80 -5.96 1.41
C LEU A 141 -12.12 -5.95 -0.09
N VAL A 142 -11.56 -6.87 -0.87
CA VAL A 142 -11.91 -6.99 -2.30
C VAL A 142 -13.35 -7.44 -2.48
N THR A 143 -13.82 -8.40 -1.67
CA THR A 143 -15.22 -8.82 -1.67
C THR A 143 -16.16 -7.70 -1.25
N LEU A 144 -15.77 -6.88 -0.27
CA LEU A 144 -16.57 -5.76 0.22
C LEU A 144 -16.62 -4.58 -0.75
N ASN A 145 -15.63 -4.41 -1.62
CA ASN A 145 -15.65 -3.39 -2.68
C ASN A 145 -16.37 -3.92 -3.95
N ASP A 146 -17.61 -4.34 -3.78
CA ASP A 146 -18.45 -5.00 -4.79
C ASP A 146 -18.90 -4.10 -5.95
N ARG A 147 -18.89 -2.79 -5.73
CA ARG A 147 -19.29 -1.76 -6.71
C ARG A 147 -18.11 -1.03 -7.36
N ASP A 148 -16.90 -1.58 -7.25
CA ASP A 148 -15.68 -1.07 -7.89
C ASP A 148 -15.37 0.41 -7.53
N MET A 149 -15.60 0.79 -6.27
CA MET A 149 -15.24 2.10 -5.76
C MET A 149 -13.72 2.31 -5.84
N LYS A 150 -13.26 3.54 -6.09
CA LYS A 150 -11.83 3.89 -6.06
C LYS A 150 -11.23 3.50 -4.71
N TRP A 151 -10.15 2.72 -4.71
CA TRP A 151 -9.65 2.02 -3.52
C TRP A 151 -9.40 2.91 -2.30
N LYS A 152 -8.80 4.09 -2.49
CA LYS A 152 -8.60 5.03 -1.37
C LYS A 152 -9.93 5.43 -0.76
N LYS A 153 -10.89 5.87 -1.60
CA LYS A 153 -12.23 6.28 -1.17
C LYS A 153 -12.96 5.14 -0.46
N PHE A 154 -12.79 3.90 -0.95
CA PHE A 154 -13.29 2.70 -0.30
C PHE A 154 -12.70 2.51 1.11
N PHE A 155 -11.37 2.59 1.28
CA PHE A 155 -10.74 2.46 2.60
C PHE A 155 -11.21 3.54 3.58
N TYR A 156 -11.29 4.81 3.17
CA TYR A 156 -11.82 5.87 4.03
C TYR A 156 -13.30 5.67 4.38
N LYS A 157 -14.09 5.10 3.47
CA LYS A 157 -15.47 4.71 3.77
C LYS A 157 -15.52 3.61 4.83
N GLN A 158 -14.66 2.59 4.74
CA GLN A 158 -14.58 1.55 5.77
C GLN A 158 -14.18 2.14 7.13
N LEU A 159 -13.22 3.06 7.18
CA LEU A 159 -12.84 3.75 8.42
C LEU A 159 -13.98 4.60 9.00
N CYS A 160 -14.74 5.31 8.15
CA CYS A 160 -15.95 6.03 8.53
C CYS A 160 -16.99 5.10 9.19
N GLU A 161 -17.23 3.93 8.59
CA GLU A 161 -18.19 2.93 9.09
C GLU A 161 -17.76 2.30 10.43
N LEU A 162 -16.45 2.25 10.71
CA LEU A 162 -15.89 1.80 11.99
C LEU A 162 -15.87 2.89 13.08
N GLY A 163 -16.42 4.07 12.80
CA GLY A 163 -16.46 5.18 13.76
C GLY A 163 -15.17 6.02 13.80
N GLY A 164 -14.32 5.92 12.79
CA GLY A 164 -13.18 6.83 12.61
C GLY A 164 -13.60 8.27 12.31
N GLY A 165 -12.64 9.20 12.29
CA GLY A 165 -12.89 10.64 12.07
C GLY A 165 -13.33 11.03 10.65
N TYR A 166 -13.56 10.07 9.75
CA TYR A 166 -13.94 10.31 8.37
C TYR A 166 -15.45 10.41 8.25
N VAL A 167 -15.94 11.33 7.42
CA VAL A 167 -17.39 11.57 7.27
C VAL A 167 -17.80 11.48 5.81
N CYS A 168 -18.69 10.52 5.50
CA CYS A 168 -19.52 10.58 4.31
C CYS A 168 -20.75 11.45 4.61
N ARG A 169 -20.95 12.53 3.85
CA ARG A 169 -22.05 13.50 4.11
C ARG A 169 -23.39 13.09 3.49
N ALA A 170 -23.40 12.08 2.62
CA ALA A 170 -24.60 11.64 1.93
C ALA A 170 -25.27 10.47 2.68
N PRO A 171 -26.62 10.42 2.76
CA PRO A 171 -27.33 9.32 3.41
C PRO A 171 -27.23 7.99 2.66
N SER A 172 -26.92 8.01 1.35
CA SER A 172 -26.51 6.84 0.57
C SER A 172 -25.60 7.28 -0.59
N CYS A 173 -24.85 6.33 -1.18
CA CYS A 173 -24.02 6.61 -2.35
C CYS A 173 -24.86 7.08 -3.55
N ASP A 174 -26.05 6.50 -3.75
CA ASP A 174 -26.86 6.73 -4.97
C ASP A 174 -27.46 8.14 -5.06
N VAL A 175 -27.50 8.87 -3.93
CA VAL A 175 -27.94 10.27 -3.87
C VAL A 175 -26.79 11.25 -3.57
N CYS A 176 -25.55 10.75 -3.54
CA CYS A 176 -24.37 11.57 -3.27
C CYS A 176 -24.03 12.43 -4.49
N SER A 177 -24.06 13.76 -4.34
CA SER A 177 -23.66 14.69 -5.41
C SER A 177 -22.19 14.55 -5.83
N ALA A 178 -21.35 13.97 -4.97
CA ALA A 178 -19.94 13.66 -5.23
C ALA A 178 -19.71 12.18 -5.63
N TYR A 179 -20.73 11.51 -6.18
CA TYR A 179 -20.64 10.09 -6.56
C TYR A 179 -19.46 9.80 -7.52
N SER A 180 -19.26 10.65 -8.53
CA SER A 180 -18.18 10.51 -9.52
C SER A 180 -16.77 10.67 -8.93
N ASP A 181 -16.65 11.28 -7.75
CA ASP A 181 -15.37 11.33 -7.04
C ASP A 181 -15.01 9.96 -6.46
N CYS A 182 -16.02 9.15 -6.14
CA CYS A 182 -15.89 7.85 -5.51
C CYS A 182 -15.89 6.69 -6.52
N PHE A 183 -16.64 6.80 -7.61
CA PHE A 183 -16.86 5.75 -8.60
C PHE A 183 -16.48 6.23 -10.01
N GLY A 184 -16.15 5.28 -10.89
CA GLY A 184 -15.74 5.54 -12.27
C GLY A 184 -14.31 5.12 -12.56
N PRO A 185 -13.90 5.17 -13.85
CA PRO A 185 -12.58 4.73 -14.29
C PRO A 185 -11.45 5.55 -13.66
N GLU A 186 -10.30 4.90 -13.49
CA GLU A 186 -9.04 5.50 -13.05
C GLU A 186 -8.01 5.34 -14.18
N ASP A 187 -8.11 6.18 -15.22
CA ASP A 187 -7.18 6.20 -16.36
C ASP A 187 -5.82 6.82 -15.97
#